data_AF-A0A8T5UPK5-F1
#
_entry.id   AF-A0A8T5UPK5-F1
#
_cell.length_a   1.000
_cell.length_b   1.000
_cell.length_c   1.000
_cell.angle_alpha   90.00
_cell.angle_beta   90.00
_cell.angle_gamma   90.00
#
_symmetry.space_group_name_H-M   'P 1'
#
loop_
_entity.id
_entity.type
_entity.pdbx_description
1 polymer ?
#
loop_
_entity_poly.entity_id
_entity_poly.type
_entity_poly.pdbx_seq_one_letter_code
_entity_poly.pdbx_strand_id
1 'polypeptide(L)'
;MENPRKVNKKPKVIKDAPHKSNPKFSREKNKNEKKTYIKIKKTEDKSNLEFSTVEDVELEIPLIPESPKKKEKLTMNSPGLSADLISKMKTLQSNKNKVVLVNCERCKEIIPVPIPKKFIIKSDLPVVPISYVHSNSQLKDQHCITLHLDHDFDIRRQRISDVVFSPK
;
A
#
# COMPACT_ATOMS: atom_id res chain seq x y z
N MET A 1 42.64 -28.12 -37.12
CA MET A 1 41.35 -28.50 -37.72
C MET A 1 40.79 -29.65 -36.90
N GLU A 2 39.96 -29.34 -35.91
CA GLU A 2 39.31 -30.35 -35.09
C GLU A 2 37.86 -29.92 -34.85
N ASN A 3 36.94 -30.83 -35.14
CA ASN A 3 35.51 -30.64 -35.06
C ASN A 3 34.94 -31.81 -34.25
N PRO A 4 34.27 -31.57 -33.12
CA PRO A 4 33.34 -32.55 -32.57
C PRO A 4 31.92 -32.00 -32.45
N ARG A 5 31.08 -32.53 -33.35
CA ARG A 5 29.79 -33.19 -33.07
C ARG A 5 28.80 -32.46 -32.14
N LYS A 6 27.86 -31.77 -32.78
CA LYS A 6 26.54 -31.40 -32.24
C LYS A 6 25.74 -32.66 -31.89
N VAL A 7 25.37 -32.83 -30.62
CA VAL A 7 24.39 -33.83 -30.18
C VAL A 7 23.02 -33.15 -30.09
N ASN A 8 22.17 -33.46 -31.06
CA ASN A 8 20.73 -33.13 -31.05
C ASN A 8 20.01 -34.03 -30.05
N LYS A 9 19.41 -33.46 -28.99
CA LYS A 9 18.32 -34.10 -28.24
C LYS A 9 17.05 -33.28 -28.41
N LYS A 10 16.08 -33.88 -29.09
CA LYS A 10 14.72 -33.36 -29.33
C LYS A 10 13.96 -33.22 -27.99
N PRO A 11 13.06 -32.21 -27.87
CA PRO A 11 12.22 -32.03 -26.69
C PRO A 11 11.11 -33.09 -26.63
N LYS A 12 10.90 -33.67 -25.44
CA LYS A 12 9.73 -34.50 -25.13
C LYS A 12 8.52 -33.60 -24.89
N VAL A 13 7.54 -33.74 -25.77
CA VAL A 13 6.17 -33.22 -25.66
C VAL A 13 5.50 -33.90 -24.47
N ILE A 14 5.06 -33.12 -23.48
CA ILE A 14 4.09 -33.57 -22.48
C ILE A 14 2.78 -32.84 -22.76
N LYS A 15 1.74 -33.65 -22.87
CA LYS A 15 0.40 -33.36 -23.36
C LYS A 15 -0.44 -32.60 -22.35
N ASP A 16 -1.41 -31.90 -22.91
CA ASP A 16 -2.44 -31.07 -22.29
C ASP A 16 -3.20 -31.72 -21.13
N ALA A 17 -3.50 -30.90 -20.12
CA ALA A 17 -4.59 -31.14 -19.18
C ALA A 17 -5.40 -29.83 -19.00
N PRO A 18 -6.74 -29.91 -18.90
CA PRO A 18 -7.64 -28.82 -19.27
C PRO A 18 -7.84 -27.74 -18.20
N HIS A 19 -8.09 -26.53 -18.72
CA HIS A 19 -8.66 -25.37 -18.03
C HIS A 19 -9.87 -25.74 -17.14
N LYS A 20 -9.79 -25.39 -15.85
CA LYS A 20 -10.98 -25.29 -15.00
C LYS A 20 -11.39 -23.82 -14.84
N SER A 21 -12.65 -23.62 -15.16
CA SER A 21 -13.42 -22.39 -15.35
C SER A 21 -13.66 -21.56 -14.09
N ASN A 22 -13.75 -20.24 -14.29
CA ASN A 22 -14.22 -19.23 -13.33
C ASN A 22 -15.60 -19.56 -12.73
N PRO A 23 -15.83 -19.31 -11.43
CA PRO A 23 -17.18 -19.20 -10.88
C PRO A 23 -17.81 -17.85 -11.23
N LYS A 24 -19.01 -17.93 -11.81
CA LYS A 24 -19.85 -16.81 -12.23
C LYS A 24 -20.45 -16.08 -11.03
N PHE A 25 -20.54 -14.76 -11.17
CA PHE A 25 -21.41 -13.85 -10.43
C PHE A 25 -22.85 -14.39 -10.33
N SER A 26 -23.44 -14.40 -9.13
CA SER A 26 -24.89 -14.32 -8.95
C SER A 26 -25.21 -13.15 -8.01
N ARG A 27 -25.93 -12.17 -8.57
CA ARG A 27 -26.55 -11.04 -7.86
C ARG A 27 -27.81 -11.56 -7.15
N GLU A 28 -27.85 -11.46 -5.84
CA GLU A 28 -29.13 -11.39 -5.12
C GLU A 28 -29.35 -9.97 -4.59
N LYS A 29 -30.43 -9.37 -5.08
CA LYS A 29 -30.98 -8.11 -4.60
C LYS A 29 -31.81 -8.42 -3.36
N ASN A 30 -31.50 -7.80 -2.23
CA ASN A 30 -32.50 -7.61 -1.17
C ASN A 30 -32.64 -6.12 -0.86
N LYS A 31 -33.78 -5.58 -1.30
CA LYS A 31 -34.39 -4.32 -0.88
C LYS A 31 -35.09 -4.55 0.45
N ASN A 32 -34.85 -3.68 1.43
CA ASN A 32 -35.82 -3.03 2.31
C ASN A 32 -35.05 -2.45 3.51
N GLU A 33 -34.84 -1.14 3.56
CA GLU A 33 -35.74 -0.21 4.25
C GLU A 33 -35.91 -0.53 5.74
N LYS A 34 -35.23 0.24 6.61
CA LYS A 34 -35.90 1.21 7.50
C LYS A 34 -34.88 2.00 8.31
N LYS A 35 -34.88 3.32 8.10
CA LYS A 35 -34.28 4.31 8.99
C LYS A 35 -35.12 4.35 10.27
N THR A 36 -34.51 4.07 11.42
CA THR A 36 -35.10 4.36 12.72
C THR A 36 -34.23 5.36 13.46
N TYR A 37 -34.73 6.60 13.53
CA TYR A 37 -34.22 7.65 14.41
C TYR A 37 -34.53 7.25 15.86
N ILE A 38 -33.51 7.04 16.68
CA ILE A 38 -33.67 6.84 18.12
C ILE A 38 -33.64 8.22 18.78
N LYS A 39 -34.81 8.73 19.16
CA LYS A 39 -34.96 9.83 20.12
C LYS A 39 -34.70 9.26 21.51
N ILE A 40 -33.57 9.61 22.11
CA ILE A 40 -33.30 9.30 23.52
C ILE A 40 -34.06 10.34 24.36
N LYS A 41 -35.19 9.93 24.96
CA LYS A 41 -35.83 10.63 26.07
C LYS A 41 -35.11 10.22 27.36
N LYS A 42 -34.70 11.22 28.15
CA LYS A 42 -34.30 11.03 29.55
C LYS A 42 -35.52 10.62 30.38
N THR A 43 -35.39 9.53 31.12
CA THR A 43 -36.14 9.27 32.35
C THR A 43 -35.19 8.60 33.33
N GLU A 44 -34.96 9.29 34.45
CA GLU A 44 -34.40 8.71 35.66
C GLU A 44 -35.36 7.64 36.16
N ASP A 45 -34.86 6.46 36.51
CA ASP A 45 -35.55 5.63 37.52
C ASP A 45 -34.55 4.71 38.20
N LYS A 46 -34.57 4.81 39.54
CA LYS A 46 -33.83 3.98 40.48
C LYS A 46 -34.43 2.58 40.46
N SER A 47 -33.60 1.54 40.27
CA SER A 47 -33.86 0.25 40.90
C SER A 47 -32.54 -0.50 41.10
N ASN A 48 -32.32 -0.88 42.36
CA ASN A 48 -31.24 -1.72 42.83
C ASN A 48 -31.25 -3.07 42.10
N LEU A 49 -30.09 -3.52 41.67
CA LEU A 49 -29.81 -4.95 41.53
C LEU A 49 -28.41 -5.20 42.11
N GLU A 50 -28.39 -5.55 43.40
CA GLU A 50 -27.24 -6.21 44.01
C GLU A 50 -27.05 -7.58 43.34
N PHE A 51 -25.86 -7.83 42.82
CA PHE A 51 -25.39 -9.20 42.62
C PHE A 51 -23.88 -9.29 42.89
N SER A 52 -23.58 -10.07 43.93
CA SER A 52 -22.34 -10.82 44.22
C SER A 52 -21.02 -10.08 44.42
N THR A 53 -20.73 -9.87 45.71
CA THR A 53 -19.38 -9.86 46.29
C THR A 53 -18.67 -11.20 46.08
N VAL A 54 -17.78 -11.28 45.09
CA VAL A 54 -16.59 -12.15 45.15
C VAL A 54 -15.54 -11.58 44.20
N GLU A 55 -14.53 -10.95 44.79
CA GLU A 55 -13.20 -10.76 44.23
C GLU A 55 -13.13 -10.03 42.87
N ASP A 56 -13.41 -8.72 42.90
CA ASP A 56 -12.74 -7.79 42.00
C ASP A 56 -11.23 -7.82 42.34
N VAL A 57 -10.52 -8.82 41.82
CA VAL A 57 -9.09 -8.66 41.58
C VAL A 57 -9.01 -7.55 40.54
N GLU A 58 -8.85 -6.32 41.02
CA GLU A 58 -8.35 -5.19 40.24
C GLU A 58 -6.98 -5.60 39.70
N LEU A 59 -6.99 -6.39 38.62
CA LEU A 59 -5.84 -6.55 37.75
C LEU A 59 -5.62 -5.17 37.18
N GLU A 60 -4.78 -4.38 37.86
CA GLU A 60 -4.30 -3.09 37.39
C GLU A 60 -3.68 -3.30 36.01
N ILE A 61 -4.48 -3.10 34.96
CA ILE A 61 -4.00 -3.25 33.59
C ILE A 61 -2.93 -2.17 33.45
N PRO A 62 -1.65 -2.56 33.28
CA PRO A 62 -0.60 -1.57 33.16
C PRO A 62 -0.92 -0.65 32.00
N LEU A 63 -0.78 0.65 32.21
CA LEU A 63 -1.06 1.66 31.19
C LEU A 63 -0.24 1.33 29.94
N ILE A 64 -0.94 1.08 28.83
CA ILE A 64 -0.30 0.79 27.55
C ILE A 64 0.58 2.00 27.21
N PRO A 65 1.89 1.81 27.00
CA PRO A 65 2.77 2.92 26.66
C PRO A 65 2.27 3.57 25.36
N GLU A 66 2.29 4.91 25.31
CA GLU A 66 1.90 5.63 24.10
C GLU A 66 2.71 5.14 22.91
N SER A 67 2.04 4.77 21.83
CA SER A 67 2.70 4.32 20.60
C SER A 67 3.69 5.41 20.15
N PRO A 68 4.95 5.07 19.83
CA PRO A 68 5.94 6.06 19.41
C PRO A 68 5.45 6.78 18.15
N LYS A 69 5.03 8.03 18.32
CA LYS A 69 4.60 8.91 17.22
C LYS A 69 5.83 9.24 16.39
N LYS A 70 5.86 8.87 15.10
CA LYS A 70 6.93 9.27 14.17
C LYS A 70 6.96 10.80 14.10
N LYS A 71 8.06 11.41 14.55
CA LYS A 71 8.13 12.86 14.80
C LYS A 71 8.27 13.71 13.54
N GLU A 72 8.65 13.15 12.40
CA GLU A 72 8.97 13.96 11.22
C GLU A 72 8.36 13.39 9.94
N LYS A 73 7.43 14.15 9.35
CA LYS A 73 7.03 13.98 7.97
C LYS A 73 8.09 14.66 7.10
N LEU A 74 8.65 13.94 6.12
CA LEU A 74 9.51 14.54 5.10
C LEU A 74 8.67 15.54 4.30
N THR A 75 8.89 16.83 4.55
CA THR A 75 8.25 17.94 3.84
C THR A 75 9.32 18.69 3.04
N MET A 76 8.91 19.57 2.12
CA MET A 76 9.84 20.30 1.25
C MET A 76 10.88 21.15 2.00
N ASN A 77 10.63 21.45 3.28
CA ASN A 77 11.48 22.29 4.11
C ASN A 77 12.30 21.47 5.13
N SER A 78 12.35 20.13 5.02
CA SER A 78 13.13 19.33 5.96
C SER A 78 14.63 19.66 5.81
N PRO A 79 15.33 20.05 6.90
CA PRO A 79 16.76 20.31 6.85
C PRO A 79 17.49 19.03 6.44
N GLY A 80 18.22 19.07 5.32
CA GLY A 80 18.97 17.92 4.79
C GLY A 80 18.56 17.43 3.39
N LEU A 81 17.59 18.06 2.72
CA LEU A 81 17.32 17.79 1.30
C LEU A 81 18.40 18.43 0.42
N SER A 82 18.97 17.66 -0.50
CA SER A 82 19.96 18.17 -1.46
C SER A 82 19.30 19.14 -2.45
N ALA A 83 20.04 20.16 -2.88
CA ALA A 83 19.56 21.13 -3.88
C ALA A 83 19.14 20.45 -5.20
N ASP A 84 19.80 19.34 -5.54
CA ASP A 84 19.50 18.52 -6.71
C ASP A 84 18.14 17.77 -6.60
N LEU A 85 17.75 17.33 -5.41
CA LEU A 85 16.41 16.75 -5.22
C LEU A 85 15.32 17.82 -5.40
N ILE A 86 15.55 19.03 -4.89
CA ILE A 86 14.59 20.13 -5.00
C ILE A 86 14.41 20.55 -6.47
N SER A 87 15.48 20.62 -7.26
CA SER A 87 15.40 20.93 -8.69
C SER A 87 14.64 19.83 -9.44
N LYS A 88 14.95 18.55 -9.19
CA LYS A 88 14.24 17.39 -9.76
C LYS A 88 12.76 17.37 -9.40
N MET A 89 12.39 17.75 -8.18
CA MET A 89 10.98 17.85 -7.80
C MET A 89 10.26 18.92 -8.61
N LYS A 90 10.86 20.11 -8.76
CA LYS A 90 10.26 21.23 -9.51
C LYS A 90 10.06 20.89 -10.98
N THR A 91 10.97 20.14 -11.60
CA THR A 91 10.84 19.72 -13.01
C THR A 91 9.76 18.65 -13.21
N LEU A 92 9.60 17.73 -12.25
CA LEU A 92 8.59 16.67 -12.31
C LEU A 92 7.18 17.13 -11.89
N GLN A 93 7.10 18.21 -11.10
CA GLN A 93 5.85 18.76 -10.63
C GLN A 93 5.12 19.49 -11.75
N SER A 94 3.86 19.10 -11.99
CA SER A 94 3.02 19.75 -12.98
C SER A 94 1.57 19.82 -12.50
N ASN A 95 0.71 20.52 -13.24
CA ASN A 95 -0.71 20.53 -12.93
C ASN A 95 -1.32 19.11 -12.99
N LYS A 96 -0.75 18.22 -13.82
CA LYS A 96 -1.20 16.84 -14.01
C LYS A 96 -0.61 15.86 -12.99
N ASN A 97 0.63 16.10 -12.54
CA ASN A 97 1.38 15.18 -11.69
C ASN A 97 1.72 15.82 -10.34
N LYS A 98 1.44 15.12 -9.23
CA LYS A 98 1.95 15.48 -7.90
C LYS A 98 3.20 14.65 -7.64
N VAL A 99 4.25 15.28 -7.13
CA VAL A 99 5.48 14.59 -6.75
C VAL A 99 5.38 14.19 -5.29
N VAL A 100 5.65 12.93 -5.01
CA VAL A 100 5.73 12.40 -3.65
C VAL A 100 7.17 11.92 -3.41
N LEU A 101 7.72 12.30 -2.26
CA LEU A 101 9.06 11.87 -1.86
C LEU A 101 8.98 10.51 -1.17
N VAL A 102 9.76 9.57 -1.66
CA VAL A 102 9.76 8.18 -1.19
C VAL A 102 11.17 7.81 -0.78
N ASN A 103 11.32 7.26 0.42
CA ASN A 103 12.59 6.70 0.85
C ASN A 103 12.71 5.27 0.32
N CYS A 104 13.63 5.01 -0.61
CA CYS A 104 13.89 3.66 -1.06
C CYS A 104 14.83 2.94 -0.09
N GLU A 105 14.30 1.97 0.65
CA GLU A 105 15.08 1.20 1.65
C GLU A 105 16.22 0.36 1.03
N ARG A 106 16.10 -0.02 -0.26
CA ARG A 106 17.11 -0.81 -0.97
C ARG A 106 18.32 0.02 -1.42
N CYS A 107 18.07 1.15 -2.08
CA CYS A 107 19.11 2.13 -2.46
C CYS A 107 19.59 3.01 -1.30
N LYS A 108 18.80 3.13 -0.22
CA LYS A 108 19.00 4.10 0.88
C LYS A 108 19.01 5.56 0.39
N GLU A 109 18.19 5.85 -0.62
CA GLU A 109 18.08 7.16 -1.26
C GLU A 109 16.62 7.65 -1.27
N ILE A 110 16.44 8.97 -1.18
CA ILE A 110 15.12 9.61 -1.33
C ILE A 110 14.87 9.88 -2.81
N ILE A 111 13.75 9.38 -3.33
CA ILE A 111 13.40 9.46 -4.74
C ILE A 111 12.13 10.30 -4.90
N PRO A 112 12.13 11.27 -5.84
CA PRO A 112 10.91 11.96 -6.24
C PRO A 112 10.11 11.09 -7.22
N VAL A 113 8.92 10.66 -6.82
CA VAL A 113 8.02 9.84 -7.66
C VAL A 113 6.88 10.71 -8.20
N PRO A 114 6.76 10.89 -9.53
CA PRO A 114 5.66 11.63 -10.13
C PRO A 114 4.39 10.75 -10.21
N ILE A 115 3.31 11.21 -9.58
CA ILE A 115 2.04 10.50 -9.51
C ILE A 115 0.96 11.27 -10.29
N PRO A 116 0.27 10.62 -11.25
CA PRO A 116 -0.84 11.23 -11.98
C PRO A 116 -2.02 11.54 -11.04
N LYS A 117 -2.37 12.82 -10.90
CA LYS A 117 -3.43 13.25 -9.97
C LYS A 117 -4.78 12.64 -10.31
N LYS A 118 -5.08 12.55 -11.62
CA LYS A 118 -6.36 12.02 -12.11
C LYS A 118 -6.59 10.57 -11.71
N PHE A 119 -5.54 9.76 -11.60
CA PHE A 119 -5.68 8.34 -11.25
C PHE A 119 -6.04 8.17 -9.77
N ILE A 120 -5.41 8.98 -8.91
CA ILE A 120 -5.66 8.96 -7.46
C ILE A 120 -7.03 9.56 -7.11
N ILE A 121 -7.36 10.73 -7.64
CA ILE A 121 -8.59 11.45 -7.24
C ILE A 121 -9.86 10.75 -7.75
N LYS A 122 -9.78 10.06 -8.89
CA LYS A 122 -10.94 9.37 -9.48
C LYS A 122 -11.10 7.91 -9.03
N SER A 123 -10.16 7.39 -8.26
CA SER A 123 -10.21 6.01 -7.80
C SER A 123 -11.37 5.83 -6.81
N ASP A 124 -12.11 4.73 -6.94
CA ASP A 124 -13.12 4.32 -5.94
C ASP A 124 -12.47 3.70 -4.69
N LEU A 125 -11.21 3.28 -4.81
CA LEU A 125 -10.45 2.72 -3.69
C LEU A 125 -9.98 3.86 -2.76
N PRO A 126 -10.20 3.73 -1.43
CA PRO A 126 -9.74 4.73 -0.47
C PRO A 126 -8.21 4.84 -0.43
N VAL A 127 -7.53 3.74 -0.78
CA VAL A 127 -6.08 3.64 -0.87
C VAL A 127 -5.73 3.03 -2.22
N VAL A 128 -4.94 3.75 -3.02
CA VAL A 128 -4.62 3.41 -4.40
C VAL A 128 -3.18 2.88 -4.49
N PRO A 129 -2.96 1.66 -4.98
CA PRO A 129 -1.62 1.15 -5.22
C PRO A 129 -1.04 1.73 -6.51
N ILE A 130 0.14 2.32 -6.44
CA ILE A 130 0.93 2.77 -7.58
C ILE A 130 2.30 2.09 -7.53
N SER A 131 2.64 1.43 -8.64
CA SER A 131 3.95 0.82 -8.84
C SER A 131 4.86 1.75 -9.63
N TYR A 132 6.07 1.97 -9.12
CA TYR A 132 7.11 2.75 -9.76
C TYR A 132 8.38 1.92 -9.85
N VAL A 133 8.92 1.75 -11.06
CA VAL A 133 10.18 1.04 -11.27
C VAL A 133 11.32 2.02 -11.03
N HIS A 134 12.15 1.73 -10.03
CA HIS A 134 13.32 2.50 -9.70
C HIS A 134 14.59 1.72 -10.08
N SER A 135 15.54 2.45 -10.67
CA SER A 135 16.90 1.95 -10.91
C SER A 135 17.86 2.66 -9.98
N ASN A 136 18.72 1.91 -9.31
CA ASN A 136 19.78 2.47 -8.48
C ASN A 136 20.69 3.41 -9.30
N SER A 137 21.32 4.39 -8.66
CA SER A 137 22.32 5.30 -9.22
C SER A 137 23.44 4.59 -10.01
N GLN A 138 23.76 3.34 -9.68
CA GLN A 138 24.73 2.52 -10.41
C GLN A 138 24.14 1.67 -11.56
N LEU A 139 22.84 1.73 -11.82
CA LEU A 139 22.08 0.94 -12.82
C LEU A 139 22.24 -0.58 -12.73
N LYS A 140 22.86 -1.10 -11.66
CA LYS A 140 23.09 -2.54 -11.45
C LYS A 140 21.86 -3.28 -10.95
N ASP A 141 20.92 -2.55 -10.36
CA ASP A 141 19.78 -3.12 -9.66
C ASP A 141 18.52 -2.31 -9.95
N GLN A 142 17.48 -3.02 -10.39
CA GLN A 142 16.17 -2.46 -10.67
C GLN A 142 15.14 -3.16 -9.80
N HIS A 143 14.33 -2.37 -9.12
CA HIS A 143 13.26 -2.88 -8.28
C HIS A 143 12.03 -2.00 -8.39
N CYS A 144 10.88 -2.59 -8.09
CA CYS A 144 9.60 -1.92 -8.10
C CYS A 144 9.28 -1.45 -6.68
N ILE A 145 8.93 -0.18 -6.56
CA ILE A 145 8.40 0.40 -5.33
C ILE A 145 6.89 0.54 -5.52
N THR A 146 6.12 -0.17 -4.72
CA THR A 146 4.66 -0.07 -4.70
C THR A 146 4.21 0.80 -3.52
N LEU A 147 3.67 1.96 -3.85
CA LEU A 147 3.14 2.95 -2.91
C LEU A 147 1.63 2.77 -2.78
N HIS A 148 1.14 2.76 -1.56
CA HIS A 148 -0.29 2.79 -1.26
C HIS A 148 -0.64 4.20 -0.80
N LEU A 149 -1.30 4.95 -1.68
CA LEU A 149 -1.55 6.38 -1.52
C LEU A 149 -3.03 6.64 -1.24
N ASP A 150 -3.31 7.59 -0.35
CA ASP A 150 -4.67 8.12 -0.19
C ASP A 150 -4.98 9.20 -1.23
N HIS A 151 -6.21 9.70 -1.24
CA HIS A 151 -6.62 10.83 -2.09
C HIS A 151 -5.85 12.13 -1.81
N ASP A 152 -5.25 12.28 -0.62
CA ASP A 152 -4.36 13.39 -0.26
C ASP A 152 -2.91 13.18 -0.75
N PHE A 153 -2.64 12.04 -1.39
CA PHE A 153 -1.31 11.59 -1.83
C PHE A 153 -0.33 11.31 -0.68
N ASP A 154 -0.86 11.09 0.52
CA ASP A 154 -0.09 10.62 1.66
C ASP A 154 0.22 9.13 1.51
N ILE A 155 1.47 8.74 1.79
CA ILE A 155 1.89 7.34 1.75
C ILE A 155 1.39 6.63 3.00
N ARG A 156 0.50 5.65 2.83
CA ARG A 156 0.05 4.75 3.91
C ARG A 156 0.95 3.54 4.07
N ARG A 157 1.38 2.96 2.95
CA ARG A 157 2.26 1.79 2.94
C ARG A 157 3.20 1.85 1.74
N GLN A 158 4.37 1.29 1.93
CA GLN A 158 5.38 1.10 0.89
C GLN A 158 5.79 -0.37 0.87
N ARG A 159 5.94 -0.92 -0.32
CA ARG A 159 6.51 -2.25 -0.55
C ARG A 159 7.57 -2.16 -1.63
N ILE A 160 8.59 -3.00 -1.50
CA ILE A 160 9.65 -3.15 -2.51
C ILE A 160 9.56 -4.57 -3.05
N SER A 161 9.73 -4.73 -4.35
CA SER A 161 9.67 -6.02 -5.04
C SER A 161 10.76 -6.10 -6.10
N ASP A 162 11.33 -7.29 -6.26
CA ASP A 162 12.26 -7.58 -7.34
C ASP A 162 11.54 -7.53 -8.69
N VAL A 163 12.23 -6.98 -9.69
CA VAL A 163 11.76 -6.98 -11.08
C VAL A 163 12.58 -7.99 -11.86
N VAL A 164 11.90 -9.00 -12.42
CA VAL A 164 12.52 -10.03 -13.25
C VAL A 164 12.10 -9.80 -14.70
N PHE A 165 13.07 -9.59 -15.58
CA PHE A 165 12.83 -9.46 -17.01
C PHE A 165 12.89 -10.84 -17.67
N SER A 166 11.80 -11.23 -18.34
CA SER A 166 11.85 -12.41 -19.20
C SER A 166 12.55 -12.03 -20.52
N PRO A 167 13.55 -12.79 -20.98
CA PRO A 167 14.04 -12.66 -22.34
C PRO A 167 12.90 -12.99 -23.32
N LYS A 168 12.81 -12.21 -24.41
CA LYS A 168 11.86 -12.45 -25.51
C LYS A 168 12.34 -13.56 -26.42
#